data_AF-A0A8W7MTA8-F1
#
_entry.id   AF-A0A8W7MTA8-F1
#
_cell.length_a   1.000
_cell.length_b   1.000
_cell.length_c   1.000
_cell.angle_alpha   90.00
_cell.angle_beta   90.00
_cell.angle_gamma   90.00
#
_symmetry.space_group_name_H-M   'P 1'
#
loop_
_entity.id
_entity.type
_entity.pdbx_description
1 polymer ?
#
loop_
_entity_poly.entity_id
_entity_poly.type
_entity_poly.pdbx_seq_one_letter_code
_entity_poly.pdbx_strand_id
1 'polypeptide(L)' 'MRVHLLAVSVLLAVLVLQTTPAQADMNSGIGACPCHTIAEPVCGSDNKTYGNECQLDCDAKYTIGLYKVKDGECNEEPSM' A
#
# COMPACT_ATOMS: atom_id res chain seq x y z
N MET A 1 16.12 -49.60 11.06
CA MET A 1 16.99 -48.57 11.69
C MET A 1 17.50 -47.51 10.69
N ARG A 2 18.02 -47.88 9.51
CA ARG A 2 18.49 -46.90 8.50
C ARG A 2 17.39 -46.00 7.92
N VAL A 3 16.21 -46.55 7.62
CA VAL A 3 15.04 -45.77 7.14
C VAL A 3 14.52 -44.80 8.19
N HIS A 4 14.53 -45.19 9.47
CA HIS A 4 14.20 -44.29 10.58
C HIS A 4 15.19 -43.14 10.69
N LEU A 5 16.49 -43.40 10.51
CA LEU A 5 17.53 -42.37 10.54
C LEU A 5 17.37 -41.36 9.39
N LEU A 6 17.04 -41.86 8.19
CA LEU A 6 16.72 -41.00 7.04
C LEU A 6 15.47 -40.16 7.30
N ALA A 7 14.39 -40.75 7.82
CA ALA A 7 13.16 -40.03 8.15
C ALA A 7 13.40 -38.91 9.20
N VAL A 8 14.19 -39.19 10.24
CA VAL A 8 14.55 -38.19 11.26
C VAL A 8 15.37 -37.04 10.65
N SER A 9 16.32 -37.34 9.76
CA SER A 9 17.12 -36.29 9.09
C SER A 9 16.27 -35.40 8.18
N VAL A 10 15.31 -35.96 7.46
CA VAL A 10 14.39 -35.23 6.59
C VAL A 10 13.45 -34.36 7.42
N LEU A 11 12.90 -34.88 8.53
CA LEU A 11 12.05 -34.11 9.45
C LEU A 11 12.77 -32.89 10.04
N LEU A 12 14.02 -33.06 10.49
CA LEU A 12 14.83 -31.96 11.03
C LEU A 12 15.16 -30.91 9.96
N ALA A 13 15.48 -31.34 8.74
CA ALA A 13 15.71 -30.42 7.63
C ALA A 13 14.44 -29.62 7.28
N VAL A 14 13.27 -30.26 7.22
CA VAL A 14 11.99 -29.58 6.95
C VAL A 14 11.66 -28.56 8.03
N LEU A 15 11.87 -28.90 9.31
CA LEU A 15 11.68 -27.97 10.43
C LEU A 15 12.57 -26.72 10.30
N VAL A 16 13.80 -26.87 9.80
CA VAL A 16 14.73 -25.73 9.57
C VAL A 16 14.28 -24.85 8.40
N LEU A 17 13.64 -25.41 7.36
CA LEU A 17 13.10 -24.62 6.24
C LEU A 17 11.82 -23.84 6.61
N GLN A 18 11.05 -24.28 7.61
CA GLN A 18 9.80 -23.63 8.02
C GLN A 18 10.00 -22.44 8.98
N THR A 19 11.17 -22.29 9.60
CA THR A 19 11.43 -21.27 10.64
C THR A 19 12.04 -19.98 10.11
N THR A 20 11.85 -19.61 8.84
CA THR A 20 12.34 -18.31 8.36
C THR A 20 11.61 -17.17 9.09
N PRO A 21 12.30 -16.29 9.85
CA PRO A 21 11.67 -15.11 10.45
C PRO A 21 11.53 -14.01 9.39
N ALA A 22 10.85 -14.31 8.28
CA ALA A 22 10.60 -13.38 7.21
C ALA A 22 9.32 -13.72 6.44
N GLN A 23 8.21 -13.91 7.16
CA GLN A 23 6.93 -13.50 6.59
C GLN A 23 6.86 -11.98 6.73
N ALA A 24 7.43 -11.26 5.76
CA ALA A 24 6.92 -9.94 5.47
C ALA A 24 5.48 -10.16 4.96
N ASP A 25 4.50 -9.87 5.81
CA ASP A 25 3.10 -9.87 5.43
C ASP A 25 2.93 -9.03 4.16
N MET A 26 2.62 -9.70 3.05
CA MET A 26 2.17 -9.08 1.80
C MET A 26 0.72 -8.56 1.92
N ASN A 27 0.21 -8.45 3.14
CA ASN A 27 -0.88 -7.55 3.48
C ASN A 27 -0.28 -6.32 4.15
N SER A 28 0.64 -5.66 3.43
CA SER A 28 0.98 -4.28 3.72
C SER A 28 -0.32 -3.50 3.53
N GLY A 29 -0.98 -3.19 4.65
CA GLY A 29 -2.16 -2.36 4.73
C GLY A 29 -1.82 -0.93 4.30
N ILE A 30 -1.58 -0.73 3.01
CA ILE A 30 -1.98 0.50 2.34
C ILE A 30 -3.49 0.36 2.27
N GLY A 31 -4.15 0.80 3.35
CA GLY A 31 -5.55 0.46 3.64
C GLY A 31 -6.41 0.71 2.42
N ALA A 32 -7.21 -0.30 2.07
CA ALA A 32 -8.07 -0.27 0.90
C ALA A 32 -8.79 1.08 0.82
N CYS A 33 -8.60 1.76 -0.31
CA CYS A 33 -9.26 3.01 -0.61
C CYS A 33 -10.24 2.80 -1.75
N PRO A 34 -11.48 2.39 -1.43
CA PRO A 34 -12.50 2.22 -2.44
C PRO A 34 -12.94 3.60 -2.93
N CYS A 35 -12.26 4.10 -3.96
CA CYS A 35 -12.63 5.32 -4.67
C CYS A 35 -13.18 4.99 -6.04
N HIS A 36 -14.15 5.79 -6.50
CA HIS A 36 -14.58 5.73 -7.89
C HIS A 36 -13.45 6.15 -8.83
N THR A 37 -13.54 5.70 -10.08
CA THR A 37 -12.56 6.03 -11.13
C THR A 37 -12.96 7.26 -11.95
N ILE A 38 -14.01 7.98 -11.55
CA ILE A 38 -14.40 9.25 -12.17
C ILE A 38 -13.25 10.25 -11.93
N ALA A 39 -12.77 10.86 -13.01
CA ALA A 39 -11.70 11.84 -12.99
C ALA A 39 -12.27 13.24 -12.73
N GLU A 40 -12.01 13.76 -11.55
CA GLU A 40 -12.41 15.09 -11.08
C GLU A 40 -11.21 15.67 -10.33
N PRO A 41 -10.16 16.11 -11.05
CA PRO A 41 -8.86 16.36 -10.45
C PRO A 41 -8.94 17.43 -9.36
N VAL A 42 -8.12 17.27 -8.33
CA VAL A 42 -7.95 18.25 -7.24
C VAL A 42 -6.47 18.43 -6.92
N CYS A 43 -6.09 19.61 -6.46
CA CYS A 43 -4.73 19.91 -6.03
C CYS A 43 -4.61 19.77 -4.50
N GLY A 44 -3.65 18.97 -4.03
CA GLY A 44 -3.32 18.81 -2.62
C GLY A 44 -2.35 19.87 -2.09
N SER A 45 -2.28 20.01 -0.76
CA SER A 45 -1.34 20.90 -0.06
C SER A 45 0.14 20.50 -0.22
N ASP A 46 0.38 19.28 -0.70
CA ASP A 46 1.68 18.74 -1.11
C ASP A 46 2.05 19.05 -2.57
N ASN A 47 1.25 19.87 -3.26
CA ASN A 47 1.40 20.23 -4.66
C ASN A 47 1.31 19.01 -5.63
N LYS A 48 0.61 17.96 -5.20
CA LYS A 48 0.27 16.79 -6.02
C LYS A 48 -1.16 16.91 -6.54
N THR A 49 -1.36 16.59 -7.82
CA THR A 49 -2.70 16.40 -8.40
C THR A 49 -3.23 15.02 -8.03
N TYR A 50 -4.41 14.98 -7.44
CA TYR A 50 -5.16 13.76 -7.16
C TYR A 50 -6.25 13.58 -8.20
N GLY A 51 -6.52 12.33 -8.62
CA GLY A 51 -7.48 12.06 -9.70
C GLY A 51 -8.93 12.37 -9.31
N ASN A 52 -9.22 12.36 -8.00
CA ASN A 52 -10.44 12.89 -7.40
C ASN A 52 -10.27 13.15 -5.89
N GLU A 53 -11.25 13.80 -5.29
CA GLU A 53 -11.27 14.12 -3.86
C GLU A 53 -11.18 12.86 -2.98
N CYS A 54 -11.82 11.75 -3.36
CA CYS A 54 -11.70 10.49 -2.62
C CYS A 54 -10.25 9.99 -2.56
N GLN A 55 -9.50 10.08 -3.66
CA GLN A 55 -8.09 9.70 -3.69
C GLN A 55 -7.23 10.63 -2.82
N LEU A 56 -7.54 11.93 -2.75
CA LEU A 56 -6.87 12.86 -1.84
C LEU A 56 -7.12 12.47 -0.38
N ASP A 57 -8.38 12.28 -0.02
CA ASP A 57 -8.78 11.88 1.34
C ASP A 57 -8.17 10.53 1.74
N CYS A 58 -7.90 9.67 0.76
CA CYS A 58 -7.20 8.44 0.98
C CYS A 58 -5.78 8.64 1.51
N ASP A 59 -4.99 9.39 0.75
CA ASP A 59 -3.60 9.67 1.11
C ASP A 59 -3.54 10.51 2.39
N ALA A 60 -4.54 11.36 2.63
CA ALA A 60 -4.65 12.20 3.82
C ALA A 60 -4.79 11.39 5.13
N LYS A 61 -5.28 10.14 5.08
CA LYS A 61 -5.29 9.24 6.24
C LYS A 61 -3.89 8.87 6.72
N TYR A 62 -2.90 8.93 5.83
CA TYR A 62 -1.52 8.52 6.12
C TYR A 62 -0.54 9.70 6.03
N THR A 63 -0.99 10.86 5.56
CA THR A 63 -0.16 12.05 5.35
C THR A 63 -0.65 13.19 6.23
N ILE A 64 0.11 13.50 7.28
CA ILE A 64 -0.20 14.61 8.18
C ILE A 64 -0.12 15.93 7.41
N GLY A 65 -1.18 16.73 7.49
CA GLY A 65 -1.24 18.05 6.87
C GLY A 65 -1.58 18.04 5.38
N LEU A 66 -2.00 16.89 4.84
CA LEU A 66 -2.56 16.83 3.49
C LEU A 66 -4.02 17.26 3.48
N TYR A 67 -4.33 18.28 2.69
CA TYR A 67 -5.69 18.79 2.47
C TYR A 67 -5.84 19.34 1.05
N LYS A 68 -7.08 19.47 0.57
CA LYS A 68 -7.38 20.05 -0.75
C LYS A 68 -7.12 21.56 -0.76
N VAL A 69 -6.33 22.02 -1.73
CA VAL A 69 -6.04 23.45 -1.98
C VAL A 69 -7.03 24.03 -2.97
N LYS A 70 -7.27 23.35 -4.09
CA LYS A 70 -8.24 23.76 -5.13
C LYS A 70 -8.78 22.55 -5.91
N ASP A 71 -9.90 22.75 -6.58
CA ASP A 71 -10.34 21.85 -7.65
C ASP A 71 -9.49 22.11 -8.92
N GLY A 72 -9.39 21.10 -9.79
CA GLY A 72 -8.47 21.10 -10.94
C GLY A 72 -7.06 20.62 -10.59
N GLU A 73 -6.21 20.50 -11.60
CA GLU A 73 -4.82 20.08 -11.40
C GLU A 73 -3.98 21.20 -10.76
N CYS A 74 -2.90 20.87 -10.04
CA CYS A 74 -2.03 21.88 -9.42
C CYS A 74 -1.39 22.84 -10.43
N ASN A 75 -1.08 22.36 -11.64
CA ASN A 75 -0.39 23.15 -12.67
C ASN A 75 -1.34 23.84 -13.65
N GLU A 76 -2.66 23.68 -13.49
CA GLU A 76 -3.62 24.44 -14.28
C GLU A 76 -3.66 25.88 -13.78
N GLU A 77 -3.27 26.81 -14.65
CA GLU A 77 -3.57 28.23 -14.49
C GLU A 77 -5.10 28.39 -14.40
N PRO A 78 -5.62 29.24 -13.49
CA PRO A 78 -7.06 29.46 -13.38
C PRO A 78 -7.62 29.88 -14.74
N SER A 79 -8.40 29.02 -15.37
CA SER A 79 -9.18 29.39 -16.55
C SER A 79 -10.25 30.37 -16.09
N MET A 80 -9.99 31.65 -16.34
CA MET A 80 -10.94 32.75 -16.16
C MET A 80 -12.15 32.58 -17.07
#